data_AF-N1PRS6-F1
#
_entry.id   AF-N1PRS6-F1
#
_cell.length_a   1.000
_cell.length_b   1.000
_cell.length_c   1.000
_cell.angle_alpha   90.00
_cell.angle_beta   90.00
_cell.angle_gamma   90.00
#
_symmetry.space_group_name_H-M   'P 1'
#
loop_
_entity.id
_entity.type
_entity.pdbx_description
1 polymer ?
#
loop_
_entity_poly.entity_id
_entity_poly.type
_entity_poly.pdbx_seq_one_letter_code
_entity_poly.pdbx_strand_id
1 'polypeptide(L)'
;MARELLKSGKHNITAIPRVDSQSKLADGVNIKHIDYDKHGTIVGVLHGRNVRIITLSIPAHHSESKFVQEACGTGVPWIIPNDWSPDTADESLVRDVPYRLYSWRRK
;
A
#
# COMPACT_ATOMS: atom_id res chain seq x y z
N MET A 1 -1.43 10.57 6.41
CA MET A 1 -1.53 10.68 4.94
C MET A 1 -2.94 11.02 4.46
N ALA A 2 -3.94 10.12 4.54
CA ALA A 2 -5.26 10.32 3.92
C ALA A 2 -5.98 11.64 4.30
N ARG A 3 -5.91 12.04 5.58
CA ARG A 3 -6.48 13.31 6.06
C ARG A 3 -5.90 14.54 5.35
N GLU A 4 -4.59 14.56 5.12
CA GLU A 4 -3.91 15.69 4.48
C GLU A 4 -4.20 15.75 2.99
N LEU A 5 -4.32 14.58 2.33
CA LEU A 5 -4.76 14.51 0.94
C LEU A 5 -6.21 15.02 0.78
N LEU A 6 -7.11 14.71 1.72
CA LEU A 6 -8.48 15.24 1.71
C LEU A 6 -8.52 16.76 1.88
N LYS A 7 -7.74 17.31 2.81
CA LYS A 7 -7.66 18.76 3.04
C LYS A 7 -7.25 19.53 1.80
N SER A 8 -6.49 18.93 0.89
CA SER A 8 -6.11 19.58 -0.37
C SER A 8 -7.31 19.88 -1.28
N GLY A 9 -8.43 19.16 -1.13
CA GLY A 9 -9.63 19.28 -1.98
C GLY A 9 -9.44 18.83 -3.43
N LYS A 10 -8.27 18.28 -3.78
CA LYS A 10 -7.90 17.92 -5.17
C LYS A 10 -8.09 16.44 -5.50
N HIS A 11 -8.32 15.60 -4.49
CA HIS A 11 -8.27 14.15 -4.62
C HIS A 11 -9.57 13.50 -4.18
N ASN A 12 -10.10 12.62 -5.03
CA ASN A 12 -11.14 11.67 -4.63
C ASN A 12 -10.47 10.41 -4.06
N ILE A 13 -10.49 10.27 -2.74
CA ILE A 13 -9.75 9.22 -2.04
C ILE A 13 -10.64 8.01 -1.83
N THR A 14 -10.09 6.82 -2.12
CA THR A 14 -10.69 5.55 -1.73
C THR A 14 -9.68 4.73 -0.96
N ALA A 15 -9.97 4.45 0.30
CA ALA A 15 -9.22 3.50 1.11
C ALA A 15 -9.74 2.08 0.86
N ILE A 16 -8.80 1.14 0.83
CA ILE A 16 -9.07 -0.28 0.60
C ILE A 16 -8.54 -1.15 1.74
N PRO A 17 -9.15 -1.08 2.93
CA PRO A 17 -8.78 -1.94 4.03
C PRO A 17 -9.09 -3.42 3.73
N ARG A 18 -8.41 -4.32 4.45
CA ARG A 18 -8.81 -5.74 4.51
C ARG A 18 -10.22 -5.87 5.06
N VAL A 19 -10.94 -6.92 4.66
CA VAL A 19 -12.34 -7.19 5.07
C VAL A 19 -12.55 -7.15 6.58
N ASP A 20 -11.57 -7.60 7.34
CA ASP A 20 -11.58 -7.71 8.81
C ASP A 20 -11.03 -6.46 9.54
N SER A 21 -10.56 -5.45 8.81
CA SER A 21 -9.89 -4.29 9.39
C SER A 21 -10.84 -3.45 10.25
N GLN A 22 -10.44 -3.20 11.50
CA GLN A 22 -11.13 -2.29 12.42
C GLN A 22 -10.51 -0.88 12.44
N SER A 23 -9.71 -0.55 11.41
CA SER A 23 -8.98 0.71 11.36
C SER A 23 -9.93 1.90 11.21
N LYS A 24 -9.79 2.89 12.10
CA LYS A 24 -10.53 4.16 11.98
C LYS A 24 -9.89 5.01 10.88
N LEU A 25 -10.63 5.21 9.79
CA LEU A 25 -10.22 6.03 8.65
C LEU A 25 -10.78 7.44 8.78
N ALA A 26 -10.13 8.41 8.13
CA ALA A 26 -10.55 9.80 8.18
C ALA A 26 -11.93 10.00 7.52
N ASP A 27 -12.75 10.89 8.09
CA ASP A 27 -14.05 11.25 7.54
C ASP A 27 -13.89 11.81 6.12
N GLY A 28 -14.82 11.45 5.23
CA GLY A 28 -14.79 11.85 3.82
C GLY A 28 -13.95 10.96 2.90
N VAL A 29 -13.29 9.93 3.43
CA VAL A 29 -12.67 8.88 2.60
C VAL A 29 -13.72 7.85 2.19
N ASN A 30 -13.77 7.50 0.91
CA ASN A 30 -14.56 6.35 0.46
C ASN A 30 -13.91 5.05 0.93
N ILE A 31 -14.66 4.13 1.53
CA ILE A 31 -14.11 2.89 2.07
C ILE A 31 -14.61 1.70 1.23
N LYS A 32 -13.69 0.90 0.71
CA LYS A 32 -13.99 -0.38 0.04
C LYS A 32 -13.21 -1.51 0.70
N HIS A 33 -13.88 -2.29 1.53
CA HIS A 33 -13.30 -3.47 2.14
C HIS A 33 -13.05 -4.54 1.07
N ILE A 34 -11.83 -5.07 1.02
CA ILE A 34 -11.45 -6.10 0.04
C ILE A 34 -10.66 -7.23 0.70
N ASP A 35 -10.70 -8.39 0.06
CA ASP A 35 -9.94 -9.57 0.46
C ASP A 35 -8.63 -9.60 -0.35
N TYR A 36 -7.50 -9.43 0.34
CA TYR A 36 -6.18 -9.34 -0.30
C TYR A 36 -5.73 -10.68 -0.92
N ASP A 37 -6.41 -11.78 -0.58
CA ASP A 37 -6.16 -13.10 -1.16
C ASP A 37 -7.03 -13.38 -2.40
N LYS A 38 -8.05 -12.55 -2.66
CA LYS A 38 -8.91 -12.66 -3.84
C LYS A 38 -8.57 -11.60 -4.89
N HIS A 39 -7.67 -11.98 -5.80
CA HIS A 39 -7.18 -11.19 -6.93
C HIS A 39 -8.28 -10.36 -7.63
N GLY A 40 -9.38 -11.01 -8.05
CA GLY A 40 -10.48 -10.32 -8.77
C GLY A 40 -11.14 -9.16 -8.02
N THR A 41 -11.05 -9.09 -6.69
CA THR A 41 -11.60 -7.97 -5.90
C THR A 41 -10.72 -6.71 -5.96
N ILE A 42 -9.43 -6.88 -6.25
CA ILE A 42 -8.46 -5.79 -6.32
C ILE A 42 -8.62 -5.04 -7.65
N VAL A 43 -8.63 -5.76 -8.78
CA VAL A 43 -8.79 -5.21 -10.14
C VAL A 43 -9.96 -4.25 -10.26
N GLY A 44 -11.15 -4.67 -9.82
CA GLY A 44 -12.38 -3.88 -9.94
C GLY A 44 -12.36 -2.57 -9.14
N VAL A 45 -11.52 -2.47 -8.10
CA VAL A 45 -11.38 -1.25 -7.30
C VAL A 45 -10.30 -0.32 -7.86
N LEU A 46 -9.30 -0.88 -8.54
CA LEU A 46 -8.18 -0.15 -9.12
C LEU A 46 -8.49 0.46 -10.49
N HIS A 47 -9.42 -0.11 -11.25
CA HIS A 47 -9.77 0.39 -12.56
C HIS A 47 -10.24 1.85 -12.52
N GLY A 48 -9.68 2.69 -13.42
CA GLY A 48 -10.02 4.11 -13.53
C GLY A 48 -9.41 5.01 -12.44
N ARG A 49 -8.38 4.56 -11.72
CA ARG A 49 -7.65 5.37 -10.73
C ARG A 49 -6.35 5.94 -11.31
N ASN A 50 -5.99 7.16 -10.92
CA ASN A 50 -4.77 7.82 -11.40
C ASN A 50 -3.53 7.50 -10.56
N VAL A 51 -3.69 7.34 -9.24
CA VAL A 51 -2.55 7.15 -8.32
C VAL A 51 -2.89 6.06 -7.33
N ARG A 52 -1.93 5.18 -7.10
CA ARG A 52 -1.95 4.14 -6.10
C ARG A 52 -0.90 4.43 -5.04
N ILE A 53 -1.32 4.46 -3.78
CA ILE A 53 -0.41 4.58 -2.64
C ILE A 53 -0.58 3.34 -1.76
N ILE A 54 0.52 2.62 -1.52
CA ILE A 54 0.52 1.41 -0.70
C ILE A 54 1.04 1.78 0.69
N THR A 55 0.23 1.50 1.71
CA THR A 55 0.55 1.73 3.13
C THR A 55 0.17 0.47 3.90
N LEU A 56 1.09 -0.49 3.93
CA LEU A 56 0.88 -1.79 4.56
C LEU A 56 1.68 -1.87 5.85
N SER A 57 1.12 -2.54 6.86
CA SER A 57 1.89 -2.91 8.05
C SER A 57 2.91 -4.00 7.71
N ILE A 58 3.97 -4.12 8.52
CA ILE A 58 5.03 -5.12 8.34
C ILE A 58 4.49 -6.55 8.15
N PRO A 59 3.48 -7.03 8.92
CA PRO A 59 2.92 -8.36 8.70
C PRO A 59 2.31 -8.57 7.31
N ALA A 60 1.84 -7.50 6.67
CA ALA A 60 1.19 -7.53 5.37
C ALA A 60 2.14 -7.25 4.18
N HIS A 61 3.47 -7.14 4.40
CA HIS A 61 4.45 -6.83 3.34
C HIS A 61 4.35 -7.77 2.12
N HIS A 62 4.09 -9.06 2.36
CA HIS A 62 3.97 -10.07 1.32
C HIS A 62 2.82 -9.81 0.32
N SER A 63 1.84 -8.96 0.69
CA SER A 63 0.73 -8.57 -0.18
C SER A 63 1.08 -7.44 -1.14
N GLU A 64 2.20 -6.73 -0.95
CA GLU A 64 2.58 -5.58 -1.77
C GLU A 64 2.74 -5.94 -3.25
N SER A 65 3.46 -7.03 -3.54
CA SER A 65 3.71 -7.50 -4.90
C SER A 65 2.40 -7.75 -5.68
N LYS A 66 1.38 -8.30 -5.00
CA LYS A 66 0.04 -8.48 -5.58
C LYS A 66 -0.56 -7.14 -6.00
N PHE A 67 -0.48 -6.11 -5.16
CA PHE A 67 -1.02 -4.79 -5.48
C PHE A 67 -0.29 -4.10 -6.63
N VAL A 68 1.03 -4.28 -6.72
CA VAL A 68 1.82 -3.73 -7.83
C VAL A 68 1.44 -4.40 -9.14
N GLN A 69 1.38 -5.74 -9.17
CA GLN A 69 0.99 -6.50 -10.36
C GLN A 69 -0.41 -6.11 -10.87
N GLU A 70 -1.36 -5.97 -9.95
CA GLU A 70 -2.74 -5.61 -10.28
C GLU A 70 -2.89 -4.17 -10.77
N ALA A 71 -2.12 -3.25 -10.19
CA ALA A 71 -2.09 -1.87 -10.65
C ALA A 71 -1.52 -1.77 -12.09
N CYS A 72 -0.50 -2.57 -12.41
CA CYS A 72 0.01 -2.69 -13.77
C CYS A 72 -1.07 -3.22 -14.74
N GLY A 73 -1.82 -4.25 -14.34
CA GLY A 73 -2.89 -4.84 -15.16
C GLY A 73 -4.10 -3.92 -15.38
N THR A 74 -4.29 -2.91 -14.52
CA THR A 74 -5.43 -1.98 -14.57
C THR A 74 -5.09 -0.62 -15.18
N GLY A 75 -3.86 -0.43 -15.66
CA GLY A 75 -3.43 0.80 -16.33
C GLY A 75 -3.30 2.01 -15.41
N VAL A 76 -3.05 1.80 -14.11
CA VAL A 76 -2.83 2.91 -13.17
C VAL A 76 -1.50 3.60 -13.51
N PRO A 77 -1.47 4.92 -13.79
CA PRO A 77 -0.26 5.57 -14.27
C PRO A 77 0.80 5.79 -13.18
N TRP A 78 0.42 5.82 -11.91
CA TRP A 78 1.36 6.05 -10.80
C TRP A 78 1.15 5.06 -9.66
N ILE A 79 2.24 4.41 -9.25
CA ILE A 79 2.29 3.52 -8.09
C ILE A 79 3.36 4.04 -7.12
N ILE A 80 2.96 4.31 -5.90
CA ILE A 80 3.84 4.63 -4.78
C ILE A 80 3.89 3.38 -3.89
N PRO A 81 5.02 2.66 -3.86
CA PRO A 81 5.18 1.44 -3.08
C PRO A 81 5.16 1.74 -1.58
N ASN A 82 5.15 0.68 -0.77
CA ASN A 82 5.20 0.73 0.69
C ASN A 82 6.63 0.97 1.20
N ASP A 83 7.25 2.06 0.75
CA ASP A 83 8.66 2.37 1.03
C ASP A 83 8.80 3.65 1.86
N TRP A 84 8.31 3.60 3.09
CA TRP A 84 8.30 4.72 4.04
C TRP A 84 9.51 4.67 4.98
N SER A 85 10.65 4.21 4.46
CA SER A 85 11.88 3.88 5.20
C SER A 85 13.11 4.54 4.54
N PRO A 86 14.30 4.46 5.17
CA PRO A 86 15.54 4.88 4.52
C PRO A 86 15.81 4.11 3.22
N ASP A 87 16.64 4.68 2.35
CA ASP A 87 17.01 4.06 1.08
C ASP A 87 17.56 2.64 1.29
N THR A 88 16.81 1.66 0.78
CA THR A 88 17.16 0.25 0.90
C THR A 88 18.19 -0.21 -0.13
N ALA A 89 18.53 0.64 -1.11
CA ALA A 89 19.61 0.42 -2.07
C ALA A 89 20.98 0.90 -1.54
N ASP A 90 21.01 1.75 -0.52
CA ASP A 90 22.25 2.19 0.13
C ASP A 90 22.68 1.19 1.21
N GLU A 91 23.70 0.38 0.90
CA GLU A 91 24.23 -0.63 1.81
C GLU A 91 24.73 -0.04 3.16
N SER A 92 25.19 1.20 3.17
CA SER A 92 25.66 1.86 4.39
C SER A 92 24.51 2.15 5.34
N LEU A 93 23.38 2.63 4.81
CA LEU A 93 22.16 2.86 5.58
C LEU A 93 21.54 1.54 6.05
N VAL A 94 21.50 0.53 5.17
CA VAL A 94 20.94 -0.78 5.49
C VAL A 94 21.70 -1.48 6.62
N ARG A 95 23.02 -1.27 6.73
CA ARG A 95 23.83 -1.84 7.80
C ARG A 95 23.47 -1.28 9.19
N ASP A 96 23.13 0.01 9.25
CA ASP A 96 22.86 0.70 10.51
C ASP A 96 21.38 0.64 10.92
N VAL A 97 20.48 0.27 10.00
CA VAL A 97 19.06 0.04 10.29
C VAL A 97 18.85 -1.41 10.79
N PRO A 98 18.34 -1.62 12.02
CA PRO A 98 18.15 -2.96 12.61
C PRO A 98 17.08 -3.84 11.91
N TYR A 99 16.54 -3.41 10.77
CA TYR A 99 15.55 -4.14 9.97
C TYR A 99 16.11 -5.48 9.43
N ARG A 100 17.42 -5.56 9.16
CA ARG A 100 18.07 -6.74 8.56
C ARG A 100 18.10 -7.99 9.45
N LEU A 101 17.76 -7.89 10.74
CA LEU A 101 17.86 -9.01 11.69
C LEU A 101 16.68 -10.00 11.64
N TYR A 102 15.55 -9.66 11.00
CA TYR A 102 14.34 -10.51 11.06
C TYR A 102 14.11 -11.44 9.85
N SER A 103 14.70 -11.18 8.67
CA SER A 103 14.26 -11.86 7.43
C SER A 103 15.33 -12.67 6.68
N TRP A 104 16.61 -12.62 7.07
CA TRP A 104 17.68 -13.30 6.30
C TRP A 104 18.62 -14.23 7.10
N ARG A 105 18.29 -14.51 8.37
CA ARG A 105 18.94 -15.55 9.19
C ARG A 105 17.98 -16.70 9.53
N ARG A 106 17.25 -17.20 8.54
CA ARG A 106 16.79 -18.60 8.58
C ARG A 106 17.58 -19.35 7.53
N LYS A 107 18.14 -20.47 8.00
CA LYS A 107 19.09 -21.38 7.36
C LYS A 107 18.70 -21.78 5.94
#